data_AF-A0A0W0D4F8-F1
#
_entry.id   AF-A0A0W0D4F8-F1
#
_cell.length_a   1.000
_cell.length_b   1.000
_cell.length_c   1.000
_cell.angle_alpha   90.00
_cell.angle_beta   90.00
_cell.angle_gamma   90.00
#
_symmetry.space_group_name_H-M   'P 1'
#
loop_
_entity.id
_entity.type
_entity.pdbx_description
1 polymer ?
#
loop_
_entity_poly.entity_id
_entity_poly.type
_entity_poly.pdbx_seq_one_letter_code
_entity_poly.pdbx_strand_id
1 'polypeptide(L)'
;MSVQGYHDSALPTCIIHIKPTVTNNDESSPLFVWIPGNPGLLEYYQEFLAKVHDKNPTWEILGISHAGTVIESSQLKKFRKNPLPIYDLKQQTQHKIDIINKINNDPNRELVIMGHSVGAYIAQHVVSSPDLVGRVSKLGLITPTIRDIHKSSHGLIFTRVFNYISNVNEYLSFISSNIFNKLIPAYWTKLLISFAMGCSFDEYHIILGTFLLLTQRETLRQVLGLAAHEMLEIRDDWAFQENLLTKCKDNGTKLWLLFSDNDHWVSQHTQAELIKFLKDRYPELLLRVDVDKDIKHSFVVKDVDLVTRRYF
;
A
#
# COMPACT_ATOMS: atom_id res chain seq x y z
N MET A 1 16.21 0.58 -10.47
CA MET A 1 14.74 0.61 -10.53
C MET A 1 14.29 2.02 -10.19
N SER A 2 13.30 2.59 -10.90
CA SER A 2 12.82 3.93 -10.59
C SER A 2 11.31 3.93 -10.45
N VAL A 3 10.82 4.64 -9.44
CA VAL A 3 9.43 5.07 -9.39
C VAL A 3 9.22 6.11 -10.49
N GLN A 4 8.19 5.93 -11.32
CA GLN A 4 7.92 6.80 -12.48
C GLN A 4 6.50 7.33 -12.41
N GLY A 5 6.30 8.58 -12.83
CA GLY A 5 4.95 9.11 -13.00
C GLY A 5 4.17 8.30 -14.04
N TYR A 6 3.00 7.78 -13.68
CA TYR A 6 2.11 7.09 -14.62
C TYR A 6 1.07 8.04 -15.25
N HIS A 7 1.39 8.54 -16.44
CA HIS A 7 0.61 9.59 -17.12
C HIS A 7 -0.69 9.07 -17.77
N ASP A 8 -0.82 7.76 -17.95
CA ASP A 8 -2.01 7.13 -18.52
C ASP A 8 -3.11 6.89 -17.47
N SER A 9 -2.90 7.21 -16.19
CA SER A 9 -3.96 7.16 -15.18
C SER A 9 -4.91 8.37 -15.27
N ALA A 10 -6.17 8.15 -14.86
CA ALA A 10 -7.17 9.20 -14.69
C ALA A 10 -6.92 10.03 -13.43
N LEU A 11 -6.19 9.49 -12.45
CA LEU A 11 -5.77 10.18 -11.23
C LEU A 11 -4.23 10.25 -11.19
N PRO A 12 -3.64 11.31 -10.61
CA PRO A 12 -2.19 11.41 -10.54
C PRO A 12 -1.60 10.30 -9.67
N THR A 13 -0.55 9.64 -10.14
CA THR A 13 0.07 8.53 -9.43
C THR A 13 1.43 8.18 -10.03
N CYS A 14 2.15 7.32 -9.34
CA CYS A 14 3.41 6.75 -9.81
C CYS A 14 3.38 5.23 -9.73
N ILE A 15 4.08 4.57 -10.64
CA ILE A 15 4.21 3.11 -10.66
C ILE A 15 5.67 2.68 -10.61
N ILE A 16 5.87 1.45 -10.17
CA ILE A 16 7.06 0.64 -10.47
C ILE A 16 6.57 -0.48 -11.37
N HIS A 17 7.15 -0.59 -12.56
CA HIS A 17 6.79 -1.63 -13.53
C HIS A 17 8.04 -2.37 -13.98
N ILE A 18 8.15 -3.64 -13.60
CA ILE A 18 9.30 -4.48 -13.90
C ILE A 18 8.83 -5.61 -14.81
N LYS A 19 9.45 -5.73 -15.99
CA LYS A 19 9.21 -6.83 -16.93
C LYS A 19 9.92 -8.10 -16.44
N PRO A 20 9.35 -9.28 -16.72
CA PRO A 20 10.01 -10.55 -16.39
C PRO A 20 11.38 -10.61 -17.07
N THR A 21 12.35 -11.22 -16.38
CA THR A 21 13.70 -11.47 -16.92
C THR A 21 13.83 -12.85 -17.54
N VAL A 22 12.92 -13.77 -17.19
CA VAL A 22 12.81 -15.11 -17.77
C VAL A 22 11.40 -15.28 -18.33
N THR A 23 11.30 -15.57 -19.63
CA THR A 23 10.02 -15.83 -20.30
C THR A 23 9.83 -17.32 -20.50
N ASN A 24 8.63 -17.83 -20.18
CA ASN A 24 8.23 -19.18 -20.57
C ASN A 24 7.57 -19.12 -21.95
N ASN A 25 7.94 -20.05 -22.84
CA ASN A 25 7.49 -20.12 -24.23
C ASN A 25 5.95 -20.05 -24.34
N ASP A 26 5.45 -18.89 -24.80
CA ASP A 26 4.06 -18.56 -25.18
C ASP A 26 3.01 -18.33 -24.08
N GLU A 27 3.32 -18.45 -22.78
CA GLU A 27 2.37 -18.10 -21.71
C GLU A 27 2.56 -16.66 -21.17
N SER A 28 1.44 -15.96 -20.94
CA SER A 28 1.43 -14.67 -20.24
C SER A 28 2.06 -14.81 -18.84
N SER A 29 3.20 -14.15 -18.62
CA SER A 29 3.88 -14.13 -17.31
C SER A 29 2.91 -13.74 -16.18
N PRO A 30 2.95 -14.37 -14.99
CA PRO A 30 2.14 -13.93 -13.85
C PRO A 30 2.37 -12.45 -13.52
N LEU A 31 1.31 -11.72 -13.20
CA LEU A 31 1.39 -10.32 -12.77
C LEU A 31 1.32 -10.24 -11.25
N PHE A 32 2.43 -9.85 -10.63
CA PHE A 32 2.46 -9.49 -9.22
C PHE A 32 2.09 -8.02 -9.05
N VAL A 33 0.99 -7.76 -8.36
CA VAL A 33 0.51 -6.41 -8.06
C VAL A 33 0.80 -6.08 -6.60
N TRP A 34 1.46 -4.95 -6.38
CA TRP A 34 1.73 -4.42 -5.06
C TRP A 34 0.97 -3.12 -4.79
N ILE A 35 0.23 -3.12 -3.68
CA ILE A 35 -0.52 -1.96 -3.19
C ILE A 35 0.11 -1.52 -1.85
N PRO A 36 0.77 -0.35 -1.80
CA PRO A 36 1.46 0.13 -0.60
C PRO A 36 0.46 0.50 0.49
N GLY A 37 0.93 0.59 1.73
CA GLY A 37 0.23 1.26 2.82
C GLY A 37 0.46 2.77 2.80
N ASN A 38 -0.26 3.52 3.63
CA ASN A 38 -0.06 4.96 3.82
C ASN A 38 1.39 5.20 4.34
N PRO A 39 2.22 6.07 3.73
CA PRO A 39 1.92 7.23 2.87
C PRO A 39 1.63 6.96 1.38
N GLY A 40 1.60 5.71 0.94
CA GLY A 40 1.25 5.35 -0.44
C GLY A 40 2.36 5.60 -1.46
N LEU A 41 3.56 5.94 -1.01
CA LEU A 41 4.74 6.24 -1.83
C LEU A 41 5.56 4.98 -2.13
N LEU A 42 5.81 4.69 -3.41
CA LEU A 42 6.55 3.50 -3.83
C LEU A 42 8.05 3.58 -3.54
N GLU A 43 8.59 4.76 -3.23
CA GLU A 43 9.99 4.93 -2.86
C GLU A 43 10.38 4.00 -1.71
N TYR A 44 9.49 3.83 -0.73
CA TYR A 44 9.71 2.93 0.39
C TYR A 44 9.77 1.45 -0.01
N TYR A 45 9.19 1.06 -1.14
CA TYR A 45 9.02 -0.34 -1.54
C TYR A 45 9.96 -0.77 -2.66
N GLN A 46 10.82 0.12 -3.18
CA GLN A 46 11.71 -0.18 -4.31
C GLN A 46 12.61 -1.39 -4.03
N GLU A 47 13.28 -1.41 -2.88
CA GLU A 47 14.16 -2.51 -2.51
C GLU A 47 13.37 -3.82 -2.32
N PHE A 48 12.24 -3.75 -1.65
CA PHE A 48 11.36 -4.89 -1.45
C PHE A 48 10.90 -5.50 -2.78
N LEU A 49 10.39 -4.69 -3.71
CA LEU A 49 9.92 -5.15 -5.01
C LEU A 49 11.05 -5.67 -5.89
N ALA A 50 12.26 -5.11 -5.80
CA ALA A 50 13.45 -5.66 -6.45
C ALA A 50 13.75 -7.08 -5.96
N LYS A 51 13.83 -7.29 -4.64
CA LYS A 51 14.10 -8.61 -4.07
C LYS A 51 13.00 -9.64 -4.36
N VAL A 52 11.74 -9.21 -4.40
CA VAL A 52 10.62 -10.09 -4.81
C VAL A 52 10.80 -10.52 -6.26
N HIS A 53 11.14 -9.59 -7.16
CA HIS A 53 11.40 -9.91 -8.57
C HIS A 53 12.63 -10.83 -8.74
N ASP A 54 13.73 -10.58 -8.02
CA ASP A 54 14.93 -11.41 -8.08
C ASP A 54 14.65 -12.88 -7.71
N LYS A 55 13.73 -13.10 -6.76
CA LYS A 55 13.26 -14.44 -6.35
C LYS A 55 12.25 -15.04 -7.33
N ASN A 56 11.58 -14.22 -8.13
CA ASN A 56 10.52 -14.63 -9.05
C ASN A 56 10.76 -14.03 -10.44
N PRO A 57 11.83 -14.45 -11.14
CA PRO A 57 12.28 -13.80 -12.39
C PRO A 57 11.30 -13.94 -13.56
N THR A 58 10.31 -14.82 -13.44
CA THR A 58 9.23 -15.01 -14.43
C THR A 58 8.02 -14.10 -14.19
N TRP A 59 7.98 -13.35 -13.08
CA TRP A 59 6.87 -12.46 -12.77
C TRP A 59 7.06 -11.08 -13.40
N GLU A 60 5.99 -10.52 -13.94
CA GLU A 60 5.88 -9.08 -14.17
C GLU A 60 5.47 -8.42 -12.85
N ILE A 61 6.18 -7.39 -12.40
CA ILE A 61 5.88 -6.67 -11.15
C ILE A 61 5.24 -5.34 -11.47
N LEU A 62 4.14 -5.03 -10.79
CA LEU A 62 3.44 -3.76 -10.83
C LEU A 62 3.19 -3.24 -9.41
N GLY A 63 4.00 -2.28 -8.97
CA GLY A 63 3.72 -1.47 -7.80
C GLY A 63 2.92 -0.24 -8.18
N ILE A 64 1.87 0.09 -7.42
CA ILE A 64 0.98 1.23 -7.71
C ILE A 64 0.90 2.15 -6.49
N SER A 65 1.41 3.38 -6.61
CA SER A 65 1.30 4.39 -5.55
C SER A 65 -0.17 4.74 -5.29
N HIS A 66 -0.47 5.32 -4.14
CA HIS A 66 -1.80 5.88 -3.93
C HIS A 66 -2.08 7.03 -4.91
N ALA A 67 -3.34 7.18 -5.32
CA ALA A 67 -3.75 8.31 -6.14
C ALA A 67 -3.53 9.60 -5.34
N GLY A 68 -3.03 10.64 -6.02
CA GLY A 68 -2.73 11.93 -5.40
C GLY A 68 -1.30 12.08 -4.85
N THR A 69 -0.54 10.99 -4.69
CA THR A 69 0.88 11.07 -4.33
C THR A 69 1.70 11.25 -5.61
N VAL A 70 2.40 12.39 -5.75
CA VAL A 70 2.98 12.79 -7.04
C VAL A 70 4.45 13.14 -6.91
N ILE A 71 5.29 12.48 -7.70
CA ILE A 71 6.73 12.81 -7.77
C ILE A 71 6.98 13.94 -8.77
N GLU A 72 6.16 14.05 -9.83
CA GLU A 72 6.40 14.95 -10.95
C GLU A 72 5.42 16.14 -11.02
N SER A 73 5.96 17.36 -11.05
CA SER A 73 5.16 18.58 -11.23
C SER A 73 4.41 18.64 -12.57
N SER A 74 4.89 17.94 -13.60
CA SER A 74 4.24 17.82 -14.91
C SER A 74 2.88 17.12 -14.82
N GLN A 75 2.75 16.08 -13.97
CA GLN A 75 1.49 15.41 -13.75
C GLN A 75 0.46 16.34 -13.14
N LEU A 76 0.84 17.11 -12.11
CA LEU A 76 -0.07 18.06 -11.48
C LEU A 76 -0.62 19.09 -12.48
N LYS A 77 0.19 19.53 -13.45
CA LYS A 77 -0.24 20.47 -14.50
C LYS A 77 -1.32 19.88 -15.43
N LYS A 78 -1.39 18.55 -15.58
CA LYS A 78 -2.47 17.87 -16.35
C LYS A 78 -3.83 18.05 -15.67
N PHE A 79 -3.85 18.23 -14.35
CA PHE A 79 -5.07 18.33 -13.57
C PHE A 79 -5.45 19.80 -13.33
N ARG A 80 -6.70 20.15 -13.70
CA ARG A 80 -7.21 21.53 -13.61
C ARG A 80 -7.58 21.97 -12.17
N LYS A 81 -7.56 21.05 -11.20
CA LYS A 81 -7.90 21.34 -9.79
C LYS A 81 -6.63 21.50 -8.97
N ASN A 82 -6.51 22.63 -8.28
CA ASN A 82 -5.45 22.89 -7.31
C ASN A 82 -6.07 23.61 -6.09
N PRO A 83 -6.11 22.99 -4.90
CA PRO A 83 -5.57 21.67 -4.60
C PRO A 83 -6.44 20.53 -5.20
N LEU A 84 -5.87 19.32 -5.31
CA LEU A 84 -6.62 18.16 -5.80
C LEU A 84 -7.73 17.76 -4.79
N PRO A 85 -8.83 17.09 -5.18
CA PRO A 85 -9.69 16.47 -4.16
C PRO A 85 -8.93 15.39 -3.40
N ILE A 86 -9.24 15.17 -2.12
CA ILE A 86 -8.75 13.99 -1.39
C ILE A 86 -9.43 12.76 -2.00
N TYR A 87 -8.64 11.71 -2.26
CA TYR A 87 -9.17 10.47 -2.81
C TYR A 87 -9.43 9.46 -1.70
N ASP A 88 -10.70 9.11 -1.51
CA ASP A 88 -11.17 8.15 -0.50
C ASP A 88 -10.80 6.69 -0.83
N LEU A 89 -11.09 5.74 0.06
CA LEU A 89 -10.73 4.33 -0.13
C LEU A 89 -11.38 3.70 -1.36
N LYS A 90 -12.60 4.13 -1.73
CA LYS A 90 -13.31 3.63 -2.91
C LYS A 90 -12.63 4.13 -4.20
N GLN A 91 -12.31 5.42 -4.28
CA GLN A 91 -11.58 6.01 -5.39
C GLN A 91 -10.18 5.41 -5.50
N GLN A 92 -9.51 5.20 -4.36
CA GLN A 92 -8.23 4.50 -4.32
C GLN A 92 -8.37 3.08 -4.86
N THR A 93 -9.43 2.33 -4.52
CA THR A 93 -9.68 0.97 -5.04
C THR A 93 -9.89 0.98 -6.55
N GLN A 94 -10.83 1.78 -7.05
CA GLN A 94 -11.12 1.85 -8.48
C GLN A 94 -9.88 2.22 -9.28
N HIS A 95 -9.09 3.17 -8.77
CA HIS A 95 -7.83 3.57 -9.39
C HIS A 95 -6.85 2.40 -9.59
N LYS A 96 -6.77 1.43 -8.65
CA LYS A 96 -5.87 0.28 -8.82
C LYS A 96 -6.42 -0.69 -9.84
N ILE A 97 -7.73 -0.94 -9.83
CA ILE A 97 -8.40 -1.77 -10.85
C ILE A 97 -8.12 -1.21 -12.25
N ASP A 98 -8.33 0.09 -12.45
CA ASP A 98 -8.12 0.74 -13.75
C ASP A 98 -6.69 0.60 -14.25
N ILE A 99 -5.69 0.69 -13.36
CA ILE A 99 -4.27 0.54 -13.73
C ILE A 99 -3.91 -0.91 -14.00
N ILE A 100 -4.39 -1.84 -13.16
CA ILE A 100 -4.17 -3.29 -13.35
C ILE A 100 -4.74 -3.71 -14.71
N ASN A 101 -5.98 -3.32 -15.02
CA ASN A 101 -6.63 -3.66 -16.29
C ASN A 101 -5.96 -3.01 -17.51
N LYS A 102 -5.33 -1.84 -17.35
CA LYS A 102 -4.52 -1.23 -18.44
C LYS A 102 -3.28 -2.06 -18.76
N ILE A 103 -2.72 -2.75 -17.77
CA ILE A 103 -1.53 -3.59 -17.93
C ILE A 103 -1.90 -5.04 -18.24
N ASN A 104 -3.08 -5.50 -17.79
CA ASN A 104 -3.61 -6.83 -18.04
C ASN A 104 -4.94 -6.79 -18.81
N ASN A 105 -4.91 -7.24 -20.06
CA ASN A 105 -6.11 -7.44 -20.88
C ASN A 105 -6.51 -8.92 -21.01
N ASP A 106 -5.79 -9.84 -20.37
CA ASP A 106 -6.04 -11.28 -20.45
C ASP A 106 -6.81 -11.75 -19.19
N PRO A 107 -8.06 -12.22 -19.33
CA PRO A 107 -8.86 -12.69 -18.20
C PRO A 107 -8.30 -13.96 -17.56
N ASN A 108 -7.47 -14.73 -18.27
CA ASN A 108 -6.87 -15.96 -17.76
C ASN A 108 -5.50 -15.74 -17.11
N ARG A 109 -4.91 -14.55 -17.28
CA ARG A 109 -3.62 -14.21 -16.72
C ARG A 109 -3.65 -14.35 -15.21
N GLU A 110 -2.63 -15.03 -14.68
CA GLU A 110 -2.47 -15.19 -13.24
C GLU A 110 -2.11 -13.85 -12.57
N LEU A 111 -2.86 -13.49 -11.53
CA LEU A 111 -2.60 -12.34 -10.68
C LEU A 111 -2.21 -12.78 -9.27
N VAL A 112 -1.08 -12.25 -8.78
CA VAL A 112 -0.71 -12.30 -7.37
C VAL A 112 -0.85 -10.89 -6.81
N ILE A 113 -1.88 -10.64 -6.02
CA ILE A 113 -2.17 -9.30 -5.49
C ILE A 113 -1.78 -9.24 -4.02
N MET A 114 -0.93 -8.28 -3.67
CA MET A 114 -0.52 -8.08 -2.29
C MET A 114 -0.65 -6.64 -1.84
N GLY A 115 -1.02 -6.45 -0.58
CA GLY A 115 -1.21 -5.15 0.03
C GLY A 115 -0.57 -5.06 1.41
N HIS A 116 -0.01 -3.89 1.71
CA HIS A 116 0.56 -3.55 3.02
C HIS A 116 -0.35 -2.57 3.77
N SER A 117 -0.65 -2.79 5.06
CA SER A 117 -1.43 -1.85 5.89
C SER A 117 -2.77 -1.50 5.22
N VAL A 118 -3.11 -0.23 4.97
CA VAL A 118 -4.32 0.15 4.21
C VAL A 118 -4.33 -0.39 2.78
N GLY A 119 -3.17 -0.62 2.19
CA GLY A 119 -3.04 -1.30 0.92
C GLY A 119 -3.59 -2.72 0.96
N ALA A 120 -3.59 -3.39 2.12
CA ALA A 120 -4.24 -4.68 2.31
C ALA A 120 -5.77 -4.56 2.20
N TYR A 121 -6.37 -3.53 2.80
CA TYR A 121 -7.80 -3.23 2.65
C TYR A 121 -8.13 -2.99 1.17
N ILE A 122 -7.37 -2.11 0.50
CA ILE A 122 -7.56 -1.82 -0.91
C ILE A 122 -7.41 -3.09 -1.76
N ALA A 123 -6.42 -3.95 -1.48
CA ALA A 123 -6.22 -5.23 -2.18
C ALA A 123 -7.42 -6.16 -2.04
N GLN A 124 -8.02 -6.28 -0.85
CA GLN A 124 -9.26 -7.05 -0.66
C GLN A 124 -10.39 -6.53 -1.54
N HIS A 125 -10.59 -5.21 -1.60
CA HIS A 125 -11.64 -4.62 -2.42
C HIS A 125 -11.36 -4.74 -3.93
N VAL A 126 -10.09 -4.66 -4.36
CA VAL A 126 -9.68 -4.92 -5.74
C VAL A 126 -10.04 -6.36 -6.13
N VAL A 127 -9.66 -7.36 -5.31
CA VAL A 127 -9.98 -8.78 -5.56
C VAL A 127 -11.50 -9.03 -5.55
N SER A 128 -12.23 -8.36 -4.67
CA SER A 128 -13.69 -8.47 -4.59
C SER A 128 -14.43 -7.84 -5.77
N SER A 129 -13.82 -6.91 -6.51
CA SER A 129 -14.48 -6.22 -7.63
C SER A 129 -14.76 -7.16 -8.82
N PRO A 130 -15.93 -7.09 -9.45
CA PRO A 130 -16.20 -7.79 -10.72
C PRO A 130 -15.47 -7.15 -11.91
N ASP A 131 -15.01 -5.90 -11.78
CA ASP A 131 -14.36 -5.17 -12.87
C ASP A 131 -12.89 -5.56 -13.05
N LEU A 132 -12.29 -6.31 -12.11
CA LEU A 132 -10.91 -6.75 -12.19
C LEU A 132 -10.75 -7.83 -13.27
N VAL A 133 -9.87 -7.58 -14.25
CA VAL A 133 -9.53 -8.53 -15.31
C VAL A 133 -8.34 -9.37 -14.87
N GLY A 134 -8.51 -10.69 -14.83
CA GLY A 134 -7.46 -11.68 -14.53
C GLY A 134 -7.88 -12.67 -13.44
N ARG A 135 -7.13 -13.76 -13.32
CA ARG A 135 -7.37 -14.83 -12.34
C ARG A 135 -6.48 -14.64 -11.11
N VAL A 136 -7.06 -14.23 -9.99
CA VAL A 136 -6.32 -14.03 -8.74
C VAL A 136 -5.96 -15.37 -8.11
N SER A 137 -4.70 -15.79 -8.24
CA SER A 137 -4.18 -17.04 -7.66
C SER A 137 -3.79 -16.88 -6.20
N LYS A 138 -3.37 -15.67 -5.79
CA LYS A 138 -2.97 -15.38 -4.41
C LYS A 138 -3.31 -13.95 -4.01
N LEU A 139 -3.86 -13.82 -2.80
CA LEU A 139 -4.06 -12.55 -2.09
C LEU A 139 -3.17 -12.54 -0.84
N GLY A 140 -2.20 -11.63 -0.78
CA GLY A 140 -1.29 -11.45 0.34
C GLY A 140 -1.56 -10.15 1.11
N LEU A 141 -1.74 -10.22 2.42
CA LEU A 141 -2.08 -9.08 3.27
C LEU A 141 -1.02 -8.95 4.38
N ILE A 142 -0.18 -7.93 4.29
CA ILE A 142 0.94 -7.72 5.21
C ILE A 142 0.60 -6.58 6.17
N THR A 143 0.78 -6.84 7.47
CA THR A 143 0.42 -5.99 8.61
C THR A 143 -0.96 -5.32 8.40
N PRO A 144 -2.01 -6.12 8.15
CA PRO A 144 -3.21 -5.64 7.47
C PRO A 144 -4.13 -4.83 8.37
N THR A 145 -4.36 -3.56 8.00
CA THR A 145 -5.33 -2.69 8.66
C THR A 145 -6.69 -2.80 7.97
N ILE A 146 -7.30 -3.98 8.02
CA ILE A 146 -8.53 -4.31 7.26
C ILE A 146 -9.81 -4.19 8.08
N ARG A 147 -9.69 -4.00 9.40
CA ARG A 147 -10.82 -3.87 10.32
C ARG A 147 -10.43 -3.01 11.52
N ASP A 148 -11.38 -2.26 12.06
CA ASP A 148 -11.28 -1.60 13.37
C ASP A 148 -10.01 -0.76 13.62
N ILE A 149 -9.41 -0.16 12.57
CA ILE A 149 -8.14 0.56 12.69
C ILE A 149 -8.20 1.68 13.76
N HIS A 150 -9.35 2.33 13.90
CA HIS A 150 -9.62 3.36 14.92
C HIS A 150 -9.53 2.87 16.39
N LYS A 151 -9.63 1.55 16.62
CA LYS A 151 -9.47 0.94 17.96
C LYS A 151 -8.00 0.62 18.30
N SER A 152 -7.09 0.73 17.34
CA SER A 152 -5.66 0.53 17.58
C SER A 152 -5.05 1.67 18.39
N SER A 153 -3.86 1.45 18.96
CA SER A 153 -3.18 2.45 19.79
C SER A 153 -2.94 3.77 19.04
N HIS A 154 -2.49 3.71 17.78
CA HIS A 154 -2.35 4.89 16.94
C HIS A 154 -3.68 5.37 16.37
N GLY A 155 -4.60 4.46 16.06
CA GLY A 155 -5.95 4.80 15.60
C GLY A 155 -6.68 5.70 16.58
N LEU A 156 -6.62 5.40 17.89
CA LEU A 156 -7.23 6.23 18.93
C LEU A 156 -6.68 7.66 18.93
N ILE A 157 -5.39 7.83 18.70
CA ILE A 157 -4.74 9.15 18.62
C ILE A 157 -5.22 9.89 17.37
N PHE A 158 -5.15 9.23 16.20
CA PHE A 158 -5.49 9.83 14.92
C PHE A 158 -6.98 10.16 14.82
N THR A 159 -7.87 9.27 15.28
CA THR A 159 -9.31 9.56 15.37
C THR A 159 -9.58 10.79 16.22
N ARG A 160 -8.89 10.97 17.36
CA ARG A 160 -9.03 12.21 18.15
C ARG A 160 -8.55 13.43 17.37
N VAL A 161 -7.36 13.37 16.78
CA VAL A 161 -6.79 14.49 16.01
C VAL A 161 -7.76 14.93 14.90
N PHE A 162 -8.26 13.98 14.10
CA PHE A 162 -9.15 14.30 12.98
C PHE A 162 -10.55 14.75 13.42
N ASN A 163 -11.03 14.33 14.59
CA ASN A 163 -12.33 14.78 15.12
C ASN A 163 -12.26 16.18 15.75
N TYR A 164 -11.15 16.53 16.41
CA TYR A 164 -11.02 17.81 17.12
C TYR A 164 -10.48 18.94 16.27
N ILE A 165 -9.68 18.62 15.24
CA ILE A 165 -9.06 19.62 14.38
C ILE A 165 -9.64 19.43 12.99
N SER A 166 -10.49 20.35 12.56
CA SER A 166 -10.99 20.36 11.18
C SER A 166 -9.87 20.72 10.21
N ASN A 167 -9.89 20.14 9.00
CA ASN A 167 -8.92 20.42 7.94
C ASN A 167 -7.43 20.21 8.32
N VAL A 168 -7.12 19.26 9.21
CA VAL A 168 -5.74 18.89 9.62
C VAL A 168 -4.83 18.68 8.41
N ASN A 169 -5.33 17.98 7.40
CA ASN A 169 -4.62 17.71 6.16
C ASN A 169 -4.19 18.98 5.43
N GLU A 170 -5.01 20.04 5.44
CA GLU A 170 -4.67 21.33 4.82
C GLU A 170 -3.62 22.09 5.63
N TYR A 171 -3.82 22.21 6.94
CA TYR A 171 -2.93 22.97 7.81
C TYR A 171 -1.55 22.33 7.92
N LEU A 172 -1.47 21.03 8.19
CA LEU A 172 -0.19 20.34 8.36
C LEU A 172 0.58 20.25 7.04
N SER A 173 -0.10 20.01 5.91
CA SER A 173 0.57 19.99 4.61
C SER A 173 1.12 21.36 4.21
N PHE A 174 0.38 22.44 4.51
CA PHE A 174 0.86 23.80 4.30
C PHE A 174 2.08 24.11 5.17
N ILE A 175 2.02 23.83 6.48
CA ILE A 175 3.13 24.07 7.40
C ILE A 175 4.36 23.27 6.99
N SER A 176 4.21 21.97 6.77
CA SER A 176 5.30 21.06 6.39
C SER A 176 6.01 21.53 5.12
N SER A 177 5.24 21.81 4.05
CA SER A 177 5.84 22.25 2.79
C SER A 177 6.57 23.59 2.91
N ASN A 178 6.06 24.55 3.69
CA ASN A 178 6.79 25.82 3.89
C ASN A 178 8.08 25.61 4.69
N ILE A 179 8.07 24.77 5.73
CA ILE A 179 9.27 24.51 6.53
C ILE A 179 10.31 23.72 5.73
N PHE A 180 9.95 22.53 5.25
CA PHE A 180 10.92 21.58 4.70
C PHE A 180 11.30 21.85 3.25
N ASN A 181 10.45 22.53 2.47
CA ASN A 181 10.77 22.87 1.08
C ASN A 181 11.37 24.27 0.93
N LYS A 182 10.96 25.26 1.75
CA LYS A 182 11.39 26.66 1.56
C LYS A 182 12.41 27.17 2.58
N LEU A 183 12.32 26.73 3.84
CA LEU A 183 13.18 27.26 4.91
C LEU A 183 14.44 26.41 5.13
N ILE A 184 14.31 25.08 5.05
CA ILE A 184 15.41 24.16 5.34
C ILE A 184 16.03 23.65 4.03
N PRO A 185 17.34 23.81 3.82
CA PRO A 185 18.00 23.24 2.65
C PRO A 185 17.85 21.71 2.58
N ALA A 186 17.68 21.18 1.37
CA ALA A 186 17.36 19.77 1.15
C ALA A 186 18.33 18.78 1.84
N TYR A 187 19.62 19.11 1.89
CA TYR A 187 20.64 18.31 2.57
C TYR A 187 20.33 18.14 4.08
N TRP A 188 19.96 19.21 4.78
CA TRP A 188 19.63 19.17 6.20
C TRP A 188 18.34 18.41 6.47
N THR A 189 17.33 18.58 5.62
CA THR A 189 16.09 17.78 5.71
C THR A 189 16.40 16.29 5.58
N LYS A 190 17.24 15.88 4.61
CA LYS A 190 17.64 14.48 4.43
C LYS A 190 18.46 13.94 5.61
N LEU A 191 19.37 14.75 6.17
CA LEU A 191 20.10 14.41 7.40
C LEU A 191 19.15 14.15 8.58
N LEU A 192 18.19 15.05 8.80
CA LEU A 192 17.20 14.91 9.88
C LEU A 192 16.35 13.64 9.70
N ILE A 193 15.93 13.35 8.46
CA ILE A 193 15.18 12.13 8.13
C ILE A 193 16.02 10.88 8.43
N SER A 194 17.26 10.83 7.93
CA SER A 194 18.19 9.72 8.17
C SER A 194 18.38 9.45 9.67
N PHE A 195 18.62 10.52 10.45
CA PHE A 195 18.74 10.44 11.90
C PHE A 195 17.46 9.94 12.57
N ALA A 196 16.30 10.53 12.26
CA ALA A 196 15.04 10.20 12.90
C ALA A 196 14.55 8.77 12.60
N MET A 197 14.80 8.29 11.37
CA MET A 197 14.44 6.92 10.96
C MET A 197 15.53 5.90 11.35
N GLY A 198 16.71 6.36 11.77
CA GLY A 198 17.88 5.53 12.04
C GLY A 198 18.27 4.70 10.82
N CYS A 199 18.26 5.33 9.64
CA CYS A 199 18.64 4.74 8.36
C CYS A 199 19.94 5.39 7.87
N SER A 200 20.80 4.64 7.23
CA SER A 200 22.01 5.11 6.56
C SER A 200 21.67 5.92 5.29
N PHE A 201 22.61 6.74 4.82
CA PHE A 201 22.44 7.45 3.55
C PHE A 201 22.39 6.52 2.32
N ASP A 202 22.90 5.30 2.45
CA ASP A 202 22.84 4.27 1.41
C ASP A 202 21.40 3.75 1.23
N GLU A 203 20.55 3.87 2.25
CA GLU A 203 19.09 3.63 2.18
C GLU A 203 18.35 4.84 1.56
N TYR A 204 18.90 5.34 0.45
CA TYR A 204 18.48 6.57 -0.21
C TYR A 204 16.98 6.61 -0.53
N HIS A 205 16.41 5.46 -0.89
CA HIS A 205 15.01 5.35 -1.27
C HIS A 205 14.03 5.63 -0.12
N ILE A 206 14.35 5.17 1.09
CA ILE A 206 13.56 5.45 2.30
C ILE A 206 13.62 6.94 2.64
N ILE A 207 14.83 7.52 2.59
CA ILE A 207 15.04 8.94 2.84
C ILE A 207 14.30 9.79 1.80
N LEU A 208 14.34 9.38 0.52
CA LEU A 208 13.66 10.07 -0.57
C LEU A 208 12.15 10.06 -0.37
N GLY A 209 11.54 8.91 -0.04
CA GLY A 209 10.10 8.83 0.23
C GLY A 209 9.66 9.81 1.32
N THR A 210 10.38 9.85 2.44
CA THR A 210 10.06 10.77 3.55
C THR A 210 10.33 12.23 3.17
N PHE A 211 11.38 12.48 2.40
CA PHE A 211 11.71 13.82 1.91
C PHE A 211 10.60 14.36 1.02
N LEU A 212 10.10 13.56 0.07
CA LEU A 212 8.98 13.92 -0.80
C LEU A 212 7.71 14.15 0.01
N LEU A 213 7.40 13.27 0.96
CA LEU A 213 6.26 13.42 1.86
C LEU A 213 6.29 14.77 2.61
N LEU A 214 7.43 15.16 3.19
CA LEU A 214 7.53 16.39 3.98
C LEU A 214 7.55 17.66 3.12
N THR A 215 8.14 17.61 1.93
CA THR A 215 8.35 18.78 1.08
C THR A 215 7.18 19.05 0.13
N GLN A 216 6.45 18.01 -0.29
CA GLN A 216 5.36 18.14 -1.24
C GLN A 216 4.02 18.25 -0.52
N ARG A 217 3.42 19.45 -0.63
CA ARG A 217 2.12 19.75 -0.01
C ARG A 217 1.03 18.76 -0.43
N GLU A 218 0.86 18.53 -1.72
CA GLU A 218 -0.23 17.66 -2.21
C GLU A 218 -0.09 16.22 -1.72
N THR A 219 1.13 15.67 -1.72
CA THR A 219 1.42 14.32 -1.21
C THR A 219 1.01 14.20 0.26
N LEU A 220 1.49 15.10 1.14
CA LEU A 220 1.13 15.04 2.56
C LEU A 220 -0.35 15.26 2.81
N ARG A 221 -0.98 16.14 2.01
CA ARG A 221 -2.40 16.42 2.10
C ARG A 221 -3.25 15.18 1.76
N GLN A 222 -2.87 14.42 0.73
CA GLN A 222 -3.51 13.15 0.36
C GLN A 222 -3.29 12.08 1.42
N VAL A 223 -2.08 11.98 1.96
CA VAL A 223 -1.72 11.03 3.02
C VAL A 223 -2.56 11.24 4.28
N LEU A 224 -2.65 12.48 4.75
CA LEU A 224 -3.45 12.83 5.94
C LEU A 224 -4.96 12.72 5.67
N GLY A 225 -5.40 13.07 4.47
CA GLY A 225 -6.79 12.90 4.06
C GLY A 225 -7.19 11.43 4.02
N LEU A 226 -6.39 10.57 3.40
CA LEU A 226 -6.61 9.14 3.35
C LEU A 226 -6.57 8.52 4.76
N ALA A 227 -5.64 8.94 5.62
CA ALA A 227 -5.61 8.51 7.02
C ALA A 227 -6.92 8.83 7.76
N ALA A 228 -7.54 9.99 7.48
CA ALA A 228 -8.85 10.32 8.04
C ALA A 228 -9.94 9.38 7.51
N HIS A 229 -9.93 9.07 6.20
CA HIS A 229 -10.84 8.08 5.60
C HIS A 229 -10.64 6.68 6.19
N GLU A 230 -9.40 6.22 6.39
CA GLU A 230 -9.09 4.96 7.09
C GLU A 230 -9.73 4.94 8.47
N MET A 231 -9.53 6.02 9.23
CA MET A 231 -10.09 6.18 10.57
C MET A 231 -11.61 6.26 10.57
N LEU A 232 -12.30 6.48 9.45
CA LEU A 232 -13.77 6.57 9.37
C LEU A 232 -14.42 5.32 8.80
N GLU A 233 -13.83 4.75 7.76
CA GLU A 233 -14.43 3.71 6.91
C GLU A 233 -13.97 2.30 7.28
N ILE A 234 -12.73 2.12 7.76
CA ILE A 234 -12.21 0.79 8.11
C ILE A 234 -12.79 0.41 9.48
N ARG A 235 -13.87 -0.37 9.41
CA ARG A 235 -14.78 -0.72 10.51
C ARG A 235 -15.05 -2.22 10.52
N ASP A 236 -15.99 -2.61 11.36
CA ASP A 236 -16.41 -3.99 11.58
C ASP A 236 -17.33 -4.51 10.46
N ASP A 237 -16.82 -4.56 9.22
CA ASP A 237 -17.58 -5.08 8.07
C ASP A 237 -17.34 -6.58 7.85
N TRP A 238 -17.92 -7.40 8.72
CA TRP A 238 -17.84 -8.85 8.60
C TRP A 238 -18.54 -9.40 7.37
N ALA A 239 -19.62 -8.75 6.91
CA ALA A 239 -20.35 -9.17 5.72
C ALA A 239 -19.46 -9.08 4.47
N PHE A 240 -18.67 -8.01 4.33
CA PHE A 240 -17.66 -7.91 3.30
C PHE A 240 -16.61 -9.02 3.41
N GLN A 241 -16.09 -9.29 4.61
CA GLN A 241 -15.09 -10.35 4.79
C GLN A 241 -15.65 -11.73 4.42
N GLU A 242 -16.89 -12.06 4.78
CA GLU A 242 -17.54 -13.33 4.39
C GLU A 242 -17.72 -13.45 2.87
N ASN A 243 -18.14 -12.36 2.22
CA ASN A 243 -18.27 -12.33 0.76
C ASN A 243 -16.92 -12.47 0.05
N LEU A 244 -15.87 -11.81 0.55
CA LEU A 244 -14.51 -11.95 0.04
C LEU A 244 -14.03 -13.40 0.14
N LEU A 245 -14.20 -14.04 1.31
CA LEU A 245 -13.80 -15.44 1.49
C LEU A 245 -14.56 -16.37 0.55
N THR A 246 -15.86 -16.16 0.35
CA THR A 246 -16.66 -16.94 -0.61
C THR A 246 -16.08 -16.82 -2.01
N LYS A 247 -15.86 -15.59 -2.49
CA LYS A 247 -15.27 -15.34 -3.82
C LYS A 247 -13.86 -15.95 -3.97
N CYS A 248 -13.01 -15.78 -2.97
CA CYS A 248 -11.66 -16.35 -2.99
C CYS A 248 -11.68 -17.88 -3.00
N LYS A 249 -12.62 -18.50 -2.26
CA LYS A 249 -12.79 -19.96 -2.23
C LYS A 249 -13.25 -20.49 -3.59
N ASP A 250 -14.24 -19.84 -4.20
CA ASP A 250 -14.78 -20.23 -5.50
C ASP A 250 -13.71 -20.15 -6.61
N ASN A 251 -12.78 -19.20 -6.49
CA ASN A 251 -11.66 -19.03 -7.42
C ASN A 251 -10.40 -19.83 -7.06
N GLY A 252 -10.41 -20.58 -5.96
CA GLY A 252 -9.23 -21.30 -5.46
C GLY A 252 -8.06 -20.39 -5.09
N THR A 253 -8.32 -19.13 -4.72
CA THR A 253 -7.32 -18.13 -4.37
C THR A 253 -6.62 -18.51 -3.07
N LYS A 254 -5.28 -18.54 -3.06
CA LYS A 254 -4.49 -18.69 -1.83
C LYS A 254 -4.53 -17.39 -1.03
N LEU A 255 -4.99 -17.45 0.21
CA LEU A 255 -5.02 -16.31 1.11
C LEU A 255 -3.85 -16.38 2.09
N TRP A 256 -3.05 -15.32 2.14
CA TRP A 256 -1.93 -15.20 3.05
C TRP A 256 -2.02 -13.92 3.86
N LEU A 257 -1.91 -14.03 5.19
CA LEU A 257 -1.82 -12.90 6.09
C LEU A 257 -0.51 -12.99 6.88
N LEU A 258 0.19 -11.87 6.97
CA LEU A 258 1.37 -11.71 7.81
C LEU A 258 1.11 -10.58 8.79
N PHE A 259 0.93 -10.91 10.05
CA PHE A 259 0.81 -9.92 11.12
C PHE A 259 2.15 -9.66 11.79
N SER A 260 2.37 -8.41 12.22
CA SER A 260 3.34 -8.09 13.25
C SER A 260 2.74 -8.43 14.62
N ASP A 261 3.53 -9.03 15.51
CA ASP A 261 3.17 -9.27 16.91
C ASP A 261 3.01 -7.95 17.68
N ASN A 262 3.83 -6.95 17.33
CA ASN A 262 3.85 -5.63 17.94
C ASN A 262 3.42 -4.57 16.90
N ASP A 263 2.13 -4.57 16.56
CA ASP A 263 1.53 -3.62 15.63
C ASP A 263 0.73 -2.53 16.37
N HIS A 264 1.05 -1.26 16.10
CA HIS A 264 0.36 -0.12 16.72
C HIS A 264 -0.91 0.32 15.97
N TRP A 265 -1.11 -0.20 14.76
CA TRP A 265 -2.23 0.09 13.86
C TRP A 265 -3.26 -1.04 13.79
N VAL A 266 -2.92 -2.23 14.28
CA VAL A 266 -3.84 -3.38 14.41
C VAL A 266 -3.92 -3.76 15.88
N SER A 267 -5.10 -3.67 16.49
CA SER A 267 -5.25 -4.10 17.88
C SER A 267 -5.09 -5.62 18.00
N GLN A 268 -4.49 -6.09 19.10
CA GLN A 268 -4.35 -7.54 19.37
C GLN A 268 -5.70 -8.26 19.36
N HIS A 269 -6.75 -7.60 19.85
CA HIS A 269 -8.10 -8.13 19.84
C HIS A 269 -8.63 -8.30 18.40
N THR A 270 -8.52 -7.25 17.57
CA THR A 270 -8.90 -7.30 16.14
C THR A 270 -8.13 -8.39 15.40
N GLN A 271 -6.82 -8.48 15.62
CA GLN A 271 -5.97 -9.53 15.05
C GLN A 271 -6.47 -10.92 15.44
N ALA A 272 -6.66 -11.20 16.73
CA ALA A 272 -7.11 -12.50 17.21
C ALA A 272 -8.48 -12.89 16.62
N GLU A 273 -9.41 -11.95 16.53
CA GLU A 273 -10.73 -12.17 15.93
C GLU A 273 -10.65 -12.44 14.42
N LEU A 274 -9.83 -11.70 13.68
CA LEU A 274 -9.60 -11.94 12.25
C LEU A 274 -9.01 -13.34 12.02
N ILE A 275 -7.98 -13.72 12.79
CA ILE A 275 -7.34 -15.03 12.67
C ILE A 275 -8.36 -16.15 12.93
N LYS A 276 -9.17 -16.01 13.99
CA LYS A 276 -10.22 -16.97 14.30
C LYS A 276 -11.25 -17.06 13.18
N PHE A 277 -11.78 -15.93 12.75
CA PHE A 277 -12.77 -15.84 11.67
C PHE A 277 -12.29 -16.52 10.38
N LEU A 278 -11.03 -16.28 9.98
CA LEU A 278 -10.43 -16.86 8.79
C LEU A 278 -10.26 -18.38 8.91
N LYS A 279 -9.74 -18.86 10.04
CA LYS A 279 -9.55 -20.30 10.28
C LYS A 279 -10.87 -21.06 10.32
N ASP A 280 -11.92 -20.44 10.84
CA ASP A 280 -13.24 -21.06 10.95
C ASP A 280 -13.96 -21.16 9.59
N ARG A 281 -13.61 -20.31 8.61
CA ARG A 281 -14.39 -20.13 7.36
C ARG A 281 -13.62 -20.40 6.07
N TYR A 282 -12.29 -20.40 6.08
CA TYR A 282 -11.46 -20.58 4.89
C TYR A 282 -10.73 -21.93 4.89
N PRO A 283 -10.62 -22.63 3.74
CA PRO A 283 -9.95 -23.94 3.70
C PRO A 283 -8.49 -23.85 4.14
N GLU A 284 -8.07 -24.75 5.04
CA GLU A 284 -6.71 -24.78 5.60
C GLU A 284 -5.62 -24.88 4.51
N LEU A 285 -5.87 -25.66 3.45
CA LEU A 285 -4.94 -25.80 2.31
C LEU A 285 -4.73 -24.51 1.50
N LEU A 286 -5.65 -23.55 1.62
CA LEU A 286 -5.60 -22.26 0.92
C LEU A 286 -5.31 -21.10 1.87
N LEU A 287 -5.24 -21.33 3.18
CA LEU A 287 -5.01 -20.30 4.20
C LEU A 287 -3.61 -20.41 4.79
N ARG A 288 -2.86 -19.31 4.76
CA ARG A 288 -1.65 -19.15 5.55
C ARG A 288 -1.77 -17.90 6.42
N VAL A 289 -1.58 -18.06 7.72
CA VAL A 289 -1.56 -16.94 8.68
C VAL A 289 -0.27 -17.04 9.48
N ASP A 290 0.57 -16.01 9.37
CA ASP A 290 1.79 -15.86 10.14
C ASP A 290 1.65 -14.67 11.10
N VAL A 291 2.21 -14.81 12.32
CA VAL A 291 2.41 -13.71 13.27
C VAL A 291 3.89 -13.69 13.60
N ASP A 292 4.58 -12.61 13.23
CA ASP A 292 6.02 -12.47 13.40
C ASP A 292 6.36 -11.34 14.38
N LYS A 293 7.21 -11.65 15.36
CA LYS A 293 7.70 -10.73 16.39
C LYS A 293 8.83 -9.83 15.90
N ASP A 294 9.53 -10.27 14.86
CA ASP A 294 10.73 -9.62 14.34
C ASP A 294 10.40 -8.63 13.21
N ILE A 295 9.14 -8.59 12.75
CA ILE A 295 8.67 -7.69 11.69
C ILE A 295 7.89 -6.55 12.32
N LYS A 296 8.18 -5.31 11.93
CA LYS A 296 7.39 -4.14 12.32
C LYS A 296 6.27 -3.87 11.32
N HIS A 297 5.29 -3.05 11.75
CA HIS A 297 4.27 -2.54 10.83
C HIS A 297 4.90 -1.95 9.56
N SER A 298 5.85 -1.03 9.71
CA SER A 298 6.61 -0.43 8.63
C SER A 298 7.84 -1.28 8.23
N PHE A 299 7.63 -2.56 7.92
CA PHE A 299 8.68 -3.52 7.60
C PHE A 299 9.65 -3.03 6.52
N VAL A 300 9.14 -2.21 5.58
CA VAL A 300 9.93 -1.67 4.47
C VAL A 300 11.06 -0.74 4.87
N VAL A 301 11.09 -0.26 6.12
CA VAL A 301 12.14 0.63 6.60
C VAL A 301 13.40 -0.13 7.05
N LYS A 302 13.26 -1.33 7.65
CA LYS A 302 14.40 -2.07 8.22
C LYS A 302 14.36 -3.58 8.04
N ASP A 303 13.21 -4.14 7.70
CA ASP A 303 12.95 -5.58 7.76
C ASP A 303 12.79 -6.19 6.35
N VAL A 304 13.09 -5.45 5.27
CA VAL A 304 12.94 -5.89 3.87
C VAL A 304 13.65 -7.22 3.62
N ASP A 305 14.90 -7.36 4.07
CA ASP A 305 15.66 -8.61 3.93
C ASP A 305 15.05 -9.78 4.69
N LEU A 306 14.53 -9.52 5.90
CA LEU A 306 13.89 -10.54 6.71
C LEU A 306 12.60 -11.02 6.05
N VAL A 307 11.74 -10.08 5.63
CA VAL A 307 10.45 -10.38 5.01
C VAL A 307 10.63 -11.13 3.70
N THR A 308 11.51 -10.64 2.83
CA THR A 308 11.75 -11.26 1.51
C THR A 308 12.42 -12.62 1.63
N ARG A 309 13.29 -12.86 2.60
CA ARG A 309 13.93 -14.17 2.81
C ARG A 309 12.96 -15.21 3.35
N ARG A 310 12.07 -14.82 4.27
CA ARG A 310 11.21 -15.74 5.03
C ARG A 310 9.88 -16.05 4.34
N TYR A 311 9.37 -15.13 3.53
CA TYR A 311 8.00 -15.21 3.01
C TYR A 311 7.86 -15.16 1.48
N PHE A 312 8.93 -14.80 0.77
CA PHE A 312 9.01 -14.74 -0.70
C PHE A 312 10.14 -15.63 -1.22
#